data_AF-L0DZ79-F1
#
_entry.id   AF-L0DZ79-F1
#
_cell.length_a   1.000
_cell.length_b   1.000
_cell.length_c   1.000
_cell.angle_alpha   90.00
_cell.angle_beta   90.00
_cell.angle_gamma   90.00
#
_symmetry.space_group_name_H-M   'P 1'
#
loop_
_entity.id
_entity.type
_entity.pdbx_description
1 polymer ?
#
loop_
_entity_poly.entity_id
_entity_poly.type
_entity_poly.pdbx_seq_one_letter_code
_entity_poly.pdbx_strand_id
1 'polypeptide(L)'
;MCMKSQKITHIGEIRNELNKYRRGRKLDIHQFNQVARLAWLGRVVMQPLDPQDPDCTSFLVYVQEPDELAAHILDTDQELVGAMHIVDGKQAQALVRILRGGVEERAKLYQDLSRSDFYFRYFYRPDDAQNPSDERSSGPQGDHEG
;
A
#
# COMPACT_ATOMS: atom_id res chain seq x y z
N MET A 1 23.88 -33.63 19.14
CA MET A 1 23.67 -32.38 19.92
C MET A 1 22.76 -32.70 21.11
N CYS A 2 23.22 -32.46 22.34
CA CYS A 2 22.40 -32.63 23.54
C CYS A 2 21.39 -31.46 23.60
N MET A 3 20.10 -31.75 23.44
CA MET A 3 19.05 -30.76 23.66
C MET A 3 19.04 -30.40 25.14
N LYS A 4 19.46 -29.18 25.48
CA LYS A 4 19.35 -28.67 26.85
C LYS A 4 17.87 -28.48 27.15
N SER A 5 17.30 -29.41 27.90
CA SER A 5 15.98 -29.28 28.51
C SER A 5 16.01 -28.05 29.43
N GLN A 6 15.49 -26.91 28.98
CA GLN A 6 15.25 -25.78 29.86
C GLN A 6 14.18 -26.22 30.87
N LYS A 7 14.53 -26.26 32.16
CA LYS A 7 13.53 -26.43 33.22
C LYS A 7 12.61 -25.20 33.16
N ILE A 8 11.40 -25.40 32.66
CA ILE A 8 10.36 -24.38 32.65
C ILE A 8 9.84 -24.26 34.09
N THR A 9 10.45 -23.39 34.88
CA THR A 9 10.10 -23.19 36.30
C THR A 9 8.76 -22.45 36.48
N HIS A 10 8.25 -21.79 35.44
CA HIS A 10 7.10 -20.88 35.50
C HIS A 10 6.05 -21.15 34.40
N ILE A 11 5.49 -22.38 34.36
CA ILE A 11 4.47 -22.78 33.38
C ILE A 11 3.25 -21.83 33.39
N GLY A 12 2.86 -21.32 34.56
CA GLY A 12 1.72 -20.41 34.70
C GLY A 12 1.95 -19.04 34.03
N GLU A 13 3.14 -18.48 34.17
CA GLU A 13 3.51 -17.19 33.55
C GLU A 13 3.56 -17.30 32.04
N ILE A 14 4.16 -18.38 31.52
CA ILE A 14 4.21 -18.66 30.09
C ILE A 14 2.79 -18.80 29.52
N ARG A 15 1.89 -19.50 30.21
CA ARG A 15 0.49 -19.61 29.77
C ARG A 15 -0.20 -18.26 29.73
N ASN A 16 0.09 -17.38 30.69
CA ASN A 16 -0.49 -16.04 30.73
C ASN A 16 0.02 -15.17 29.56
N GLU A 17 1.33 -15.18 29.30
CA GLU A 17 1.91 -14.47 28.15
C GLU A 17 1.38 -14.99 26.82
N LEU A 18 1.30 -16.31 26.64
CA LEU A 18 0.69 -16.91 25.44
C LEU A 18 -0.77 -16.48 25.27
N ASN A 19 -1.55 -16.40 26.35
CA ASN A 19 -2.92 -15.92 26.28
C ASN A 19 -3.03 -14.43 25.91
N LYS A 20 -2.07 -13.59 26.33
CA LYS A 20 -2.00 -12.19 25.89
C LYS A 20 -1.74 -12.11 24.38
N TYR A 21 -0.81 -12.91 23.87
CA TYR A 21 -0.55 -12.97 22.43
C TYR A 21 -1.74 -13.50 21.64
N ARG A 22 -2.40 -14.58 22.07
CA ARG A 22 -3.61 -15.11 21.42
C ARG A 22 -4.74 -14.07 21.31
N ARG A 23 -4.86 -13.17 22.29
CA ARG A 23 -5.84 -12.07 22.27
C ARG A 23 -5.42 -10.89 21.39
N GLY A 24 -4.11 -10.69 21.23
CA GLY A 24 -3.52 -9.55 20.55
C GLY A 24 -3.63 -8.24 21.33
N ARG A 25 -2.89 -7.24 20.85
CA ARG A 25 -2.90 -5.88 21.37
C ARG A 25 -3.98 -5.07 20.66
N LYS A 26 -4.68 -4.23 21.42
CA LYS A 26 -5.46 -3.12 20.86
C LYS A 26 -4.52 -1.96 20.56
N LEU A 27 -4.53 -1.51 19.31
CA LEU A 27 -3.94 -0.24 18.92
C LEU A 27 -4.77 0.90 19.53
N ASP A 28 -4.11 1.95 19.99
CA ASP A 28 -4.82 3.18 20.35
C ASP A 28 -5.41 3.86 19.09
N ILE A 29 -6.18 4.92 19.28
CA ILE A 29 -6.89 5.59 18.18
C ILE A 29 -5.92 6.19 17.15
N HIS A 30 -4.76 6.69 17.57
CA HIS A 30 -3.79 7.28 16.67
C HIS A 30 -3.08 6.20 15.86
N GLN A 31 -2.60 5.16 16.56
CA GLN A 31 -1.96 3.99 15.96
C GLN A 31 -2.90 3.30 14.96
N PHE A 32 -4.14 3.03 15.36
CA PHE A 32 -5.12 2.38 14.49
C PHE A 32 -5.37 3.20 13.23
N ASN A 33 -5.54 4.52 13.34
CA ASN A 33 -5.79 5.37 12.18
C ASN A 33 -4.58 5.45 11.22
N GLN A 34 -3.36 5.45 11.75
CA GLN A 34 -2.16 5.40 10.91
C GLN A 34 -2.07 4.07 10.14
N VAL A 35 -2.21 2.95 10.86
CA VAL A 35 -2.23 1.61 10.25
C VAL A 35 -3.38 1.48 9.27
N ALA A 36 -4.54 2.06 9.55
CA ALA A 36 -5.70 2.06 8.66
C ALA A 36 -5.44 2.79 7.34
N ARG A 37 -4.76 3.94 7.36
CA ARG A 37 -4.38 4.67 6.12
C ARG A 37 -3.41 3.86 5.28
N LEU A 38 -2.42 3.25 5.92
CA LEU A 38 -1.46 2.35 5.25
C LEU A 38 -2.17 1.09 4.73
N ALA A 39 -3.10 0.54 5.50
CA ALA A 39 -3.92 -0.60 5.09
C ALA A 39 -4.76 -0.25 3.86
N TRP A 40 -5.41 0.90 3.86
CA TRP A 40 -6.13 1.40 2.69
C TRP A 40 -5.18 1.39 1.50
N LEU A 41 -3.99 1.97 1.60
CA LEU A 41 -2.96 2.01 0.54
C LEU A 41 -2.39 0.64 0.10
N GLY A 42 -2.73 -0.46 0.76
CA GLY A 42 -2.17 -1.79 0.49
C GLY A 42 -0.77 -2.00 1.07
N ARG A 43 -0.38 -1.17 2.04
CA ARG A 43 0.92 -1.20 2.74
C ARG A 43 0.87 -2.02 4.03
N VAL A 44 -0.02 -3.00 4.10
CA VAL A 44 -0.09 -3.96 5.21
C VAL A 44 -0.21 -5.38 4.68
N VAL A 45 0.39 -6.33 5.40
CA VAL A 45 0.19 -7.76 5.19
C VAL A 45 -0.38 -8.35 6.46
N MET A 46 -1.45 -9.14 6.32
CA MET A 46 -2.21 -9.65 7.46
C MET A 46 -2.40 -11.16 7.32
N GLN A 47 -2.25 -11.88 8.43
CA GLN A 47 -2.63 -13.29 8.54
C GLN A 47 -3.21 -13.59 9.93
N PRO A 48 -4.12 -14.57 10.06
CA PRO A 48 -4.50 -15.09 11.38
C PRO A 48 -3.24 -15.50 12.17
N LEU A 49 -3.17 -15.17 13.46
CA LEU A 49 -1.99 -15.50 14.26
C LEU A 49 -1.81 -17.02 14.42
N ASP A 50 -2.92 -17.72 14.66
CA ASP A 50 -2.96 -19.19 14.70
C ASP A 50 -4.19 -19.67 13.92
N PRO A 51 -4.04 -20.09 12.66
CA PRO A 51 -5.18 -20.53 11.84
C PRO A 51 -5.72 -21.91 12.25
N GLN A 52 -5.02 -22.67 13.09
CA GLN A 52 -5.47 -23.99 13.55
C GLN A 52 -6.32 -23.90 14.83
N ASP A 53 -6.23 -22.77 15.52
CA ASP A 53 -6.94 -22.50 16.76
C ASP A 53 -8.17 -21.60 16.52
N PRO A 54 -9.40 -22.15 16.52
CA PRO A 54 -10.61 -21.37 16.26
C PRO A 54 -10.89 -20.28 17.32
N ASP A 55 -10.31 -20.41 18.52
CA ASP A 55 -10.45 -19.41 19.58
C ASP A 55 -9.43 -18.26 19.45
N CYS A 56 -8.38 -18.44 18.63
CA CYS A 56 -7.39 -17.40 18.35
C CYS A 56 -7.92 -16.42 17.30
N THR A 57 -8.48 -15.31 17.78
CA THR A 57 -9.06 -14.28 16.90
C THR A 57 -8.08 -13.19 16.48
N SER A 58 -6.88 -13.16 17.05
CA SER A 58 -5.85 -12.16 16.73
C SER A 58 -5.18 -12.41 15.39
N PHE A 59 -4.60 -11.35 14.84
CA PHE A 59 -3.91 -11.36 13.56
C PHE A 59 -2.46 -10.91 13.74
N LEU A 60 -1.56 -11.54 13.00
CA LEU A 60 -0.25 -10.97 12.74
C LEU A 60 -0.38 -9.96 11.60
N VAL A 61 0.05 -8.73 11.85
CA VAL A 61 -0.04 -7.60 10.93
C VAL A 61 1.35 -7.00 10.74
N TYR A 62 1.89 -7.11 9.54
CA TYR A 62 3.09 -6.38 9.15
C TYR A 62 2.70 -5.06 8.50
N VAL A 63 3.25 -3.95 9.01
CA VAL A 63 2.99 -2.60 8.50
C VAL A 63 4.23 -2.14 7.74
N GLN A 64 4.08 -1.98 6.42
CA GLN A 64 5.17 -1.53 5.57
C GLN A 64 5.38 -0.03 5.71
N GLU A 65 6.60 0.41 5.47
CA GLU A 65 6.88 1.83 5.30
C GLU A 65 6.10 2.38 4.09
N PRO A 66 5.54 3.60 4.19
CA PRO A 66 4.95 4.27 3.05
C PRO A 66 6.02 4.59 1.99
N ASP A 67 5.61 4.64 0.72
CA ASP A 67 6.46 5.23 -0.32
C ASP A 67 6.74 6.69 -0.01
N GLU A 68 7.83 7.23 -0.56
CA GLU A 68 8.29 8.59 -0.31
C GLU A 68 7.17 9.63 -0.42
N LEU A 69 6.40 9.65 -1.50
CA LEU A 69 5.29 10.61 -1.65
C LEU A 69 4.20 10.44 -0.59
N ALA A 70 3.86 9.20 -0.22
CA ALA A 70 2.88 8.94 0.82
C ALA A 70 3.42 9.34 2.20
N ALA A 71 4.71 9.16 2.46
CA ALA A 71 5.38 9.59 3.70
C ALA A 71 5.35 11.11 3.91
N HIS A 72 5.35 11.90 2.83
CA HIS A 72 5.20 13.36 2.91
C HIS A 72 3.80 13.82 3.34
N ILE A 73 2.79 12.95 3.17
CA ILE A 73 1.38 13.27 3.46
C ILE A 73 0.93 12.60 4.76
N LEU A 74 1.42 11.40 5.02
CA LEU A 74 1.08 10.60 6.19
C LEU A 74 2.08 10.87 7.31
N ASP A 75 1.59 11.42 8.42
CA ASP A 75 2.35 11.46 9.67
C ASP A 75 2.34 10.05 10.31
N THR A 76 3.40 9.28 10.05
CA THR A 76 3.55 7.90 10.53
C THR A 76 4.57 7.81 11.65
N ASP A 77 4.16 7.17 12.75
CA ASP A 77 5.02 6.80 13.87
C ASP A 77 6.02 5.71 13.44
N GLN A 78 7.31 5.96 13.66
CA GLN A 78 8.39 5.06 13.27
C GLN A 78 8.34 3.72 14.02
N GLU A 79 7.70 3.65 15.20
CA GLU A 79 7.55 2.38 15.92
C GLU A 79 6.45 1.48 15.33
N LEU A 80 5.56 2.04 14.50
CA LEU A 80 4.48 1.28 13.85
C LEU A 80 4.92 0.69 12.52
N VAL A 81 5.67 1.45 11.72
CA VAL A 81 6.08 1.06 10.38
C VAL A 81 7.33 0.17 10.40
N GLY A 82 7.51 -0.65 9.38
CA GLY A 82 8.64 -1.59 9.30
C GLY A 82 8.56 -2.75 10.32
N ALA A 83 7.46 -2.88 11.06
CA ALA A 83 7.33 -3.80 12.18
C ALA A 83 6.12 -4.75 12.07
N MET A 84 6.22 -5.88 12.76
CA MET A 84 5.12 -6.85 12.94
C MET A 84 4.41 -6.62 14.26
N HIS A 85 3.08 -6.60 14.21
CA HIS A 85 2.20 -6.38 15.34
C HIS A 85 1.19 -7.52 15.46
N ILE A 86 0.92 -7.96 16.67
CA ILE A 86 -0.19 -8.88 16.93
C ILE A 86 -1.39 -8.04 17.34
N VAL A 87 -2.35 -7.91 16.45
CA VAL A 87 -3.52 -7.05 16.60
C VAL A 87 -4.73 -7.87 17.03
N ASP A 88 -5.55 -7.32 17.93
CA ASP A 88 -6.78 -7.99 18.36
C ASP A 88 -7.76 -8.20 17.19
N GLY A 89 -8.58 -9.26 17.30
CA GLY A 89 -9.44 -9.68 16.20
C GLY A 89 -10.44 -8.63 15.71
N LYS A 90 -10.96 -7.76 16.59
CA LYS A 90 -11.95 -6.75 16.17
C LYS A 90 -11.30 -5.68 15.32
N GLN A 91 -10.15 -5.15 15.75
CA GLN A 91 -9.41 -4.16 14.98
C GLN A 91 -8.82 -4.77 13.71
N ALA A 92 -8.30 -6.00 13.77
CA ALA A 92 -7.80 -6.70 12.60
C ALA A 92 -8.89 -6.88 11.53
N GLN A 93 -10.11 -7.30 11.91
CA GLN A 93 -11.22 -7.39 10.96
C GLN A 93 -11.61 -6.03 10.36
N ALA A 94 -11.51 -4.95 11.13
CA ALA A 94 -11.73 -3.60 10.61
C ALA A 94 -10.65 -3.24 9.57
N LEU A 95 -9.38 -3.53 9.85
CA LEU A 95 -8.29 -3.32 8.91
C LEU A 95 -8.47 -4.14 7.61
N VAL A 96 -8.94 -5.39 7.69
CA VAL A 96 -9.26 -6.20 6.51
C VAL A 96 -10.31 -5.53 5.63
N ARG A 97 -11.37 -4.97 6.24
CA ARG A 97 -12.41 -4.23 5.48
C ARG A 97 -11.84 -2.98 4.81
N ILE A 98 -10.99 -2.24 5.51
CA ILE A 98 -10.35 -1.02 5.01
C ILE A 98 -9.38 -1.33 3.86
N LEU A 99 -8.56 -2.37 4.02
CA LEU A 99 -7.66 -2.86 2.98
C LEU A 99 -8.43 -3.24 1.72
N ARG A 100 -9.52 -4.01 1.87
CA ARG A 100 -10.37 -4.40 0.76
C ARG A 100 -10.97 -3.18 0.04
N GLY A 101 -11.55 -2.25 0.79
CA GLY A 101 -12.12 -1.02 0.22
C GLY A 101 -11.08 -0.19 -0.54
N GLY A 102 -9.88 -0.04 0.02
CA GLY A 102 -8.81 0.67 -0.65
C GLY A 102 -8.34 0.00 -1.95
N VAL A 103 -8.24 -1.33 -1.97
CA VAL A 103 -7.93 -2.06 -3.21
C VAL A 103 -9.01 -1.84 -4.27
N GLU A 104 -10.28 -1.96 -3.90
CA GLU A 104 -11.42 -1.78 -4.81
C GLU A 104 -11.47 -0.34 -5.37
N GLU A 105 -11.28 0.67 -4.52
CA GLU A 105 -11.28 2.08 -4.91
C GLU A 105 -10.11 2.45 -5.83
N ARG A 106 -8.89 1.97 -5.53
CA ARG A 106 -7.73 2.18 -6.41
C ARG A 106 -7.85 1.44 -7.72
N ALA A 107 -8.39 0.23 -7.72
CA ALA A 107 -8.63 -0.52 -8.95
C ALA A 107 -9.58 0.27 -9.89
N LYS A 108 -10.65 0.86 -9.32
CA LYS A 108 -11.54 1.76 -10.07
C LYS A 108 -10.80 2.99 -10.60
N LEU A 109 -10.00 3.66 -9.77
CA LEU A 109 -9.19 4.80 -10.19
C LEU A 109 -8.27 4.45 -11.37
N TYR A 110 -7.59 3.30 -11.32
CA TYR A 110 -6.71 2.86 -12.40
C TYR A 110 -7.46 2.50 -13.68
N GLN A 111 -8.67 1.94 -13.58
CA GLN A 111 -9.54 1.72 -14.74
C GLN A 111 -9.92 3.04 -15.40
N ASP A 112 -10.31 4.04 -14.62
CA ASP A 112 -10.64 5.38 -15.14
C ASP A 112 -9.40 6.07 -15.77
N LEU A 113 -8.24 5.92 -15.12
CA LEU A 113 -6.96 6.43 -15.62
C LEU A 113 -6.56 5.78 -16.96
N SER A 114 -6.77 4.47 -17.12
CA SER A 114 -6.41 3.74 -18.34
C SER A 114 -7.19 4.21 -19.59
N ARG A 115 -8.36 4.82 -19.38
CA ARG A 115 -9.20 5.38 -20.44
C ARG A 115 -8.90 6.86 -20.71
N SER A 116 -8.01 7.47 -19.91
CA SER A 116 -7.67 8.87 -20.04
C SER A 116 -6.54 9.06 -21.04
N ASP A 117 -6.78 9.90 -22.06
CA ASP A 117 -5.74 10.32 -22.99
C ASP A 117 -5.03 11.57 -22.46
N PHE A 118 -3.96 11.36 -21.69
CA PHE A 118 -3.15 12.45 -21.15
C PHE A 118 -2.39 13.20 -22.25
N TYR A 119 -1.95 12.48 -23.28
CA TYR A 119 -1.15 13.08 -24.35
C TYR A 119 -1.97 14.13 -25.09
N PHE A 120 -3.17 13.78 -25.54
CA PHE A 120 -4.06 14.75 -26.17
C PHE A 120 -4.43 15.89 -25.23
N ARG A 121 -4.71 15.60 -23.94
CA ARG A 121 -5.07 16.64 -22.97
C ARG A 121 -4.01 17.73 -22.81
N TYR A 122 -2.73 17.38 -22.83
CA TYR A 122 -1.65 18.32 -22.55
C TYR A 122 -0.97 18.86 -23.81
N PHE A 123 -0.96 18.09 -24.90
CA PHE A 123 -0.15 18.39 -26.07
C PHE A 123 -0.95 18.55 -27.37
N TYR A 124 -2.23 18.17 -27.42
CA TYR A 124 -3.07 18.45 -28.58
C TYR A 124 -3.78 19.80 -28.41
N ARG A 125 -3.38 20.77 -29.22
CA ARG A 125 -4.10 22.04 -29.37
C ARG A 125 -4.84 22.01 -30.71
N PRO A 126 -6.19 22.10 -30.71
CA PRO A 126 -6.98 22.04 -31.95
C PRO A 126 -6.58 23.08 -33.00
N ASP A 127 -6.05 24.23 -32.55
CA ASP A 127 -5.70 25.37 -33.42
C ASP A 127 -4.38 25.19 -34.19
N ASP A 128 -3.54 24.21 -33.82
CA ASP A 128 -2.27 23.93 -34.53
C ASP A 128 -2.48 23.00 -35.76
N ALA A 129 -3.68 22.42 -35.92
CA ALA A 129 -4.00 21.49 -37.00
C ALA A 129 -4.58 22.15 -38.26
N GLN A 130 -4.77 23.48 -38.27
CA GLN A 130 -5.41 24.21 -39.38
C GLN A 130 -4.46 24.98 -40.32
N ASN A 131 -3.13 24.84 -40.19
CA ASN A 131 -2.20 25.40 -41.18
C ASN A 131 -1.30 24.35 -41.85
N PRO A 132 -1.82 23.56 -42.81
CA PRO A 132 -1.00 22.86 -43.78
C PRO A 132 -0.90 23.66 -45.08
N SER A 133 -0.21 24.81 -45.10
CA SER A 133 0.24 25.44 -46.34
C SER A 133 1.28 26.54 -46.15
N ASP A 134 2.30 26.47 -47.01
CA ASP A 134 3.29 27.48 -47.38
C ASP A 134 4.52 27.61 -46.43
N GLU A 135 5.76 27.41 -46.86
CA GLU A 135 6.36 27.79 -48.14
C GLU A 135 7.42 26.79 -48.64
N ARG A 136 7.43 26.64 -49.96
CA ARG A 136 8.48 25.99 -50.75
C ARG A 136 9.80 26.74 -50.56
N SER A 137 10.80 26.08 -49.97
CA SER A 137 12.20 26.51 -50.11
C SER A 137 12.67 26.19 -51.53
N SER A 138 12.72 27.24 -52.34
CA SER A 138 13.34 27.34 -53.66
C SER A 138 14.77 26.78 -53.66
N GLY A 139 15.01 25.70 -54.40
CA GLY A 139 16.35 25.26 -54.80
C GLY A 139 16.85 26.09 -56.00
N PRO A 140 18.17 26.32 -56.13
CA PRO A 140 18.71 27.22 -57.15
C PRO A 140 18.58 26.61 -58.56
N GLN A 141 18.14 27.43 -59.51
CA GLN A 141 18.12 27.15 -60.95
C GLN A 141 19.54 26.81 -61.42
N GLY A 142 19.71 25.60 -61.97
CA GLY A 142 20.89 25.21 -62.73
C GLY A 142 20.69 25.55 -64.20
N ASP A 143 21.66 26.28 -64.74
CA ASP A 143 21.74 26.78 -66.10
C ASP A 143 21.72 25.65 -67.16
N HIS A 144 20.96 25.86 -68.22
CA HIS A 144 21.15 25.16 -69.49
C HIS A 144 20.89 26.14 -70.63
N GLU A 145 21.93 26.54 -71.36
CA GLU A 145 21.89 26.79 -72.80
C GLU A 145 23.31 26.97 -73.36
N GLY A 146 23.61 26.29 -74.49
CA GLY A 146 24.68 26.62 -75.43
C GLY A 146 25.87 25.68 -75.49
#